data_AF-A0A7X0TSH7-F1
#
_entry.id   AF-A0A7X0TSH7-F1
#
_cell.length_a   1.000
_cell.length_b   1.000
_cell.length_c   1.000
_cell.angle_alpha   90.00
_cell.angle_beta   90.00
_cell.angle_gamma   90.00
#
_symmetry.space_group_name_H-M   'P 1'
#
loop_
_entity.id
_entity.type
_entity.pdbx_description
1 polymer ?
#
loop_
_entity_poly.entity_id
_entity_poly.type
_entity_poly.pdbx_seq_one_letter_code
_entity_poly.pdbx_strand_id
1 'polypeptide(L)'
;MGHTNSKLSDNSSESDLVIIVDDHKVTFTSEDKNLLNCLERNGIEAHYHCRDGFCGACRVTLKQGQVLYPNGEPLAFVGENEILTCCCIPTTNIDINLE
;
A
#
# COMPACT_ATOMS: atom_id res chain seq x y z
N MET A 1 17.18 -6.29 -36.15
CA MET A 1 15.82 -5.81 -35.81
C MET A 1 15.89 -5.17 -34.43
N GLY A 2 15.47 -3.90 -34.31
CA GLY A 2 15.11 -3.24 -33.05
C GLY A 2 16.24 -2.93 -32.06
N HIS A 3 16.75 -1.69 -32.11
CA HIS A 3 17.29 -1.02 -30.92
C HIS A 3 16.11 -0.63 -30.01
N THR A 4 16.25 -0.70 -28.69
CA THR A 4 16.25 0.50 -27.82
C THR A 4 16.57 0.14 -26.36
N ASN A 5 17.50 0.92 -25.85
CA ASN A 5 17.91 1.09 -24.47
C ASN A 5 16.78 1.79 -23.68
N SER A 6 16.55 1.45 -22.42
CA SER A 6 15.94 2.41 -21.48
C SER A 6 16.56 2.27 -20.09
N LYS A 7 17.54 3.14 -19.84
CA LYS A 7 17.86 3.64 -18.51
C LYS A 7 16.63 4.38 -17.98
N LEU A 8 16.28 4.13 -16.72
CA LEU A 8 15.82 5.12 -15.73
C LEU A 8 16.45 4.58 -14.42
N SER A 9 17.44 5.17 -13.74
CA SER A 9 17.60 6.55 -13.30
C SER A 9 16.27 7.17 -12.94
N ASP A 10 15.87 6.97 -11.69
CA ASP A 10 15.13 8.00 -10.97
C ASP A 10 15.89 8.31 -9.67
N ASN A 11 16.48 9.50 -9.64
CA ASN A 11 16.93 10.16 -8.44
C ASN A 11 15.72 11.00 -8.00
N SER A 12 14.95 10.52 -7.04
CA SER A 12 13.90 11.31 -6.39
C SER A 12 14.08 11.17 -4.89
N SER A 13 14.03 12.28 -4.17
CA SER A 13 14.12 12.32 -2.71
C SER A 13 13.05 11.44 -2.08
N GLU A 14 13.40 10.19 -1.82
CA GLU A 14 12.50 9.13 -1.39
C GLU A 14 12.12 9.38 0.07
N SER A 15 10.93 9.94 0.27
CA SER A 15 10.41 10.18 1.61
C SER A 15 9.88 8.86 2.13
N ASP A 16 10.75 8.07 2.76
CA ASP A 16 10.39 6.85 3.48
C ASP A 16 9.19 7.14 4.40
N LEU A 17 8.03 6.57 4.07
CA LEU A 17 6.84 6.70 4.90
C LEU A 17 6.82 5.61 5.94
N VAL A 18 6.50 5.98 7.17
CA VAL A 18 6.39 5.04 8.27
C VAL A 18 4.97 4.53 8.35
N ILE A 19 4.82 3.21 8.31
CA ILE A 19 3.55 2.49 8.44
C ILE A 19 3.62 1.73 9.76
N ILE A 20 2.69 1.99 10.66
CA ILE A 20 2.54 1.24 11.91
C ILE A 20 1.42 0.22 11.69
N VAL A 21 1.68 -1.05 12.02
CA VAL A 21 0.80 -2.19 11.74
C VAL A 21 0.76 -3.05 13.00
N ASP A 22 -0.34 -3.03 13.76
CA ASP A 22 -0.44 -3.80 15.01
C ASP A 22 0.79 -3.64 15.93
N ASP A 23 1.21 -2.39 16.19
CA ASP A 23 2.45 -2.03 16.95
C ASP A 23 3.78 -2.29 16.22
N HIS A 24 3.77 -2.92 15.04
CA HIS A 24 4.96 -3.10 14.21
C HIS A 24 5.19 -1.92 13.28
N LYS A 25 6.36 -1.31 13.39
CA LYS A 25 6.79 -0.22 12.50
C LYS A 25 7.49 -0.78 11.27
N VAL A 26 6.92 -0.54 10.10
CA VAL A 26 7.50 -0.83 8.79
C VAL A 26 7.68 0.43 7.96
N THR A 27 8.56 0.36 6.97
CA THR A 27 8.84 1.49 6.08
C THR A 27 8.30 1.18 4.69
N PHE A 28 7.51 2.10 4.14
CA PHE A 28 7.07 2.09 2.76
C PHE A 28 8.08 2.80 1.88
N THR A 29 8.66 2.08 0.93
CA THR A 29 9.70 2.56 0.00
C THR A 29 9.15 2.65 -1.42
N SER A 30 9.90 3.25 -2.36
CA SER A 30 9.47 3.30 -3.77
C SER A 30 9.40 1.92 -4.44
N GLU A 31 10.00 0.90 -3.83
CA GLU A 31 9.91 -0.49 -4.31
C GLU A 31 8.52 -1.09 -4.07
N ASP A 32 7.79 -0.57 -3.08
CA ASP A 32 6.46 -1.04 -2.70
C ASP A 32 5.40 -0.43 -3.61
N LYS A 33 4.72 -1.27 -4.40
CA LYS A 33 3.65 -0.80 -5.31
C LYS A 33 2.38 -0.36 -4.59
N ASN A 34 2.11 -0.95 -3.44
CA ASN A 34 0.92 -0.74 -2.61
C ASN A 34 1.22 -1.20 -1.18
N LEU A 35 0.35 -0.87 -0.23
CA LEU A 35 0.53 -1.27 1.16
C LEU A 35 0.67 -2.78 1.33
N LEU A 36 -0.10 -3.59 0.59
CA LEU A 36 0.00 -5.05 0.68
C LEU A 36 1.42 -5.54 0.38
N ASN A 37 2.08 -4.96 -0.63
CA ASN A 37 3.44 -5.35 -1.00
C ASN A 37 4.46 -4.97 0.09
N CYS A 38 4.28 -3.82 0.73
CA CYS A 38 5.06 -3.41 1.89
C CYS A 38 4.88 -4.41 3.06
N LEU A 39 3.64 -4.82 3.35
CA LEU A 39 3.36 -5.82 4.39
C LEU A 39 4.00 -7.17 4.07
N GLU A 40 3.81 -7.69 2.85
CA GLU A 40 4.41 -8.95 2.38
C GLU A 40 5.95 -8.92 2.48
N ARG A 41 6.58 -7.80 2.08
CA ARG A 41 8.04 -7.62 2.15
C ARG A 41 8.58 -7.64 3.59
N ASN A 42 7.81 -7.13 4.54
CA ASN A 42 8.16 -7.13 5.95
C ASN A 42 7.71 -8.41 6.69
N GLY A 43 7.14 -9.40 5.97
CA GLY A 43 6.69 -10.66 6.55
C GLY A 43 5.43 -10.53 7.41
N ILE A 44 4.63 -9.48 7.19
CA ILE A 44 3.36 -9.26 7.87
C ILE A 44 2.25 -9.95 7.07
N GLU A 45 1.58 -10.91 7.70
CA GLU A 45 0.45 -11.62 7.10
C GLU A 45 -0.80 -10.73 7.05
N ALA A 46 -1.11 -10.22 5.87
CA ALA A 46 -2.37 -9.54 5.60
C ALA A 46 -3.31 -10.46 4.80
N HIS A 47 -4.61 -10.41 5.12
CA HIS A 47 -5.62 -11.10 4.34
C HIS A 47 -5.71 -10.49 2.94
N TYR A 48 -5.72 -11.31 1.89
CA TYR A 48 -5.99 -10.86 0.52
C TYR A 48 -6.57 -11.99 -0.33
N HIS A 49 -7.25 -11.65 -1.42
CA HIS A 49 -7.76 -12.63 -2.37
C HIS A 49 -7.59 -12.15 -3.83
N CYS A 50 -8.27 -11.07 -4.22
CA CYS A 50 -8.24 -10.60 -5.62
C CYS A 50 -7.02 -9.74 -6.00
N ARG A 51 -6.36 -9.09 -5.02
CA ARG A 51 -5.30 -8.09 -5.21
C ARG A 51 -5.64 -6.87 -6.09
N ASP A 52 -6.91 -6.68 -6.44
CA ASP A 52 -7.37 -5.64 -7.38
C ASP A 52 -8.41 -4.67 -6.75
N GLY A 53 -8.63 -4.74 -5.44
CA GLY A 53 -9.64 -3.91 -4.77
C GLY A 53 -11.11 -4.28 -5.07
N PHE A 54 -11.35 -5.42 -5.72
CA PHE A 54 -12.68 -5.90 -6.11
C PHE A 54 -13.40 -6.66 -4.99
N CYS A 55 -12.71 -7.54 -4.27
CA CYS A 55 -13.33 -8.43 -3.27
C CYS A 55 -13.42 -7.84 -1.85
N GLY A 56 -12.65 -6.79 -1.54
CA GLY A 56 -12.57 -6.22 -0.20
C GLY A 56 -11.95 -7.12 0.88
N ALA A 57 -11.33 -8.25 0.53
CA ALA A 57 -10.66 -9.14 1.49
C ALA A 57 -9.36 -8.54 2.07
N CYS A 58 -8.77 -7.55 1.37
CA CYS A 58 -7.57 -6.82 1.81
C CYS A 58 -7.88 -5.59 2.68
N ARG A 59 -9.05 -5.61 3.31
CA ARG A 59 -9.55 -4.51 4.13
C ARG A 59 -8.86 -4.52 5.48
N VAL A 60 -8.44 -3.34 5.91
CA VAL A 60 -7.84 -3.09 7.21
C VAL A 60 -8.38 -1.78 7.77
N THR A 61 -8.29 -1.60 9.08
CA THR A 61 -8.67 -0.33 9.71
C THR A 61 -7.50 0.64 9.66
N LEU A 62 -7.72 1.84 9.12
CA LEU A 62 -6.81 2.98 9.17
C LEU A 62 -7.08 3.79 10.45
N LYS A 63 -6.22 3.67 11.45
CA LYS A 63 -6.30 4.43 12.70
C LYS A 63 -5.87 5.88 12.51
N GLN A 64 -4.81 6.13 11.74
CA GLN A 64 -4.27 7.46 11.49
C GLN A 64 -3.62 7.60 10.12
N GLY A 65 -3.59 8.85 9.63
CA GLY A 65 -2.90 9.24 8.40
C GLY A 65 -3.79 9.20 7.17
N GLN A 66 -3.18 9.23 5.99
CA GLN A 66 -3.88 9.30 4.71
C GLN A 66 -3.29 8.33 3.70
N VAL A 67 -4.17 7.80 2.86
CA VAL A 67 -3.82 6.95 1.72
C VAL A 67 -4.48 7.48 0.46
N LEU A 68 -3.92 7.09 -0.67
CA LEU A 68 -4.44 7.41 -2.00
C LEU A 68 -4.59 6.12 -2.80
N TYR A 69 -5.59 6.08 -3.67
CA TYR A 69 -5.81 5.01 -4.63
C TYR A 69 -5.38 5.48 -6.02
N PRO A 70 -4.16 5.15 -6.49
CA PRO A 70 -3.63 5.67 -7.76
C PRO A 70 -4.42 5.19 -8.98
N ASN A 71 -5.10 4.04 -8.87
CA ASN A 71 -5.90 3.44 -9.94
C ASN A 71 -7.39 3.80 -9.86
N GLY A 72 -7.77 4.77 -9.02
CA GLY A 72 -9.15 5.14 -8.75
C GLY A 72 -9.75 4.42 -7.53
N GLU A 73 -10.94 4.83 -7.13
CA GLU A 73 -11.61 4.30 -5.94
C GLU A 73 -11.94 2.80 -6.09
N PRO A 74 -11.79 2.01 -5.03
CA PRO A 74 -12.09 0.58 -5.09
C PRO A 74 -13.59 0.32 -5.29
N LEU A 75 -13.89 -0.79 -5.98
CA LEU A 75 -15.27 -1.23 -6.21
C LEU A 75 -15.91 -1.85 -4.96
N ALA A 76 -15.10 -2.36 -4.04
CA ALA A 76 -15.59 -2.86 -2.76
C ALA A 76 -15.98 -1.70 -1.84
N PHE A 77 -17.04 -1.89 -1.05
CA PHE A 77 -17.45 -0.93 -0.04
C PHE A 77 -16.36 -0.79 1.03
N VAL A 78 -15.84 0.42 1.23
CA VAL A 78 -14.84 0.74 2.26
C VAL A 78 -15.51 1.66 3.29
N GLY A 79 -15.52 1.26 4.55
CA GLY A 79 -16.11 2.04 5.64
C GLY A 79 -15.29 3.26 6.04
N GLU A 80 -15.85 4.06 6.94
CA GLU A 80 -15.14 5.17 7.55
C GLU A 80 -13.95 4.64 8.35
N ASN A 81 -12.73 5.12 8.03
CA ASN A 81 -11.47 4.63 8.60
C ASN A 81 -11.10 3.20 8.18
N GLU A 82 -11.59 2.71 7.05
CA GLU A 82 -11.09 1.47 6.44
C GLU A 82 -10.33 1.79 5.15
N ILE A 83 -9.40 0.92 4.78
CA ILE A 83 -8.67 1.01 3.51
C ILE A 83 -8.43 -0.38 2.92
N LEU A 84 -8.15 -0.44 1.62
CA LEU A 84 -7.78 -1.68 0.93
C LEU A 84 -6.29 -1.70 0.62
N THR A 85 -5.52 -2.48 1.40
CA THR A 85 -4.05 -2.53 1.29
C THR A 85 -3.56 -2.95 -0.09
N CYS A 86 -4.36 -3.73 -0.82
CA CYS A 86 -4.00 -4.25 -2.13
C CYS A 86 -4.02 -3.22 -3.27
N CYS A 87 -4.62 -2.05 -3.08
CA CYS A 87 -4.71 -1.02 -4.13
C CYS A 87 -4.47 0.42 -3.66
N CYS A 88 -4.19 0.64 -2.37
CA CYS A 88 -3.80 1.96 -1.88
C CYS A 88 -2.29 2.10 -1.65
N ILE A 89 -1.85 3.35 -1.69
CA ILE A 89 -0.51 3.80 -1.30
C ILE A 89 -0.63 4.83 -0.17
N PRO A 90 0.26 4.82 0.83
CA PRO A 90 0.28 5.85 1.86
C PRO A 90 0.77 7.18 1.27
N THR A 91 0.16 8.29 1.69
CA THR A 91 0.63 9.64 1.34
C THR A 91 1.24 10.36 2.54
N THR A 92 0.96 9.86 3.75
CA THR A 92 1.57 10.28 5.01
C THR A 92 2.03 9.06 5.79
N ASN A 93 2.68 9.27 6.94
CA ASN A 93 2.80 8.20 7.92
C ASN A 93 1.39 7.74 8.31
N ILE A 94 1.17 6.43 8.36
CA ILE A 94 -0.14 5.85 8.68
C ILE A 94 -0.01 4.81 9.80
N ASP A 95 -1.12 4.59 10.48
CA ASP A 95 -1.29 3.55 11.49
C ASP A 95 -2.48 2.69 11.11
N ILE A 96 -2.28 1.39 10.98
CA ILE A 96 -3.28 0.43 10.50
C ILE A 96 -3.38 -0.80 11.40
N ASN A 97 -4.55 -1.43 11.41
CA ASN A 97 -4.84 -2.64 12.19
C ASN A 97 -5.33 -3.77 11.28
N LEU A 98 -4.72 -4.94 11.40
CA LEU A 98 -5.06 -6.17 10.68
C LEU A 98 -6.06 -6.99 11.53
N GLU A 99 -7.27 -6.47 11.75
CA GLU A 99 -8.33 -7.21 12.47
C GLU A 99 -8.97 -8.32 11.64
#